data_AF-A0A4U5QHA4-F1
#
_entry.id   AF-A0A4U5QHA4-F1
#
_cell.length_a   1.000
_cell.length_b   1.000
_cell.length_c   1.000
_cell.angle_alpha   90.00
_cell.angle_beta   90.00
_cell.angle_gamma   90.00
#
_symmetry.space_group_name_H-M   'P 1'
#
loop_
_entity.id
_entity.type
_entity.pdbx_description
1 polymer ?
#
loop_
_entity_poly.entity_id
_entity_poly.type
_entity_poly.pdbx_seq_one_letter_code
_entity_poly.pdbx_strand_id
1 'polypeptide(L)'
;MQIIVEIIPGGKRITLDVASTDNISSVKAKIKETEGIPIEQQALYSDNRLLHGADILEHCGVKNDDTLRLVKLEGLVQVNQYLASSEQ
;
A
#
# COMPACT_ATOMS: atom_id res chain seq x y z
N MET A 1 -0.58 -7.13 14.39
CA MET A 1 -1.64 -6.12 14.19
C MET A 1 -2.29 -6.39 12.86
N GLN A 2 -3.40 -5.72 12.58
CA GLN A 2 -4.13 -5.85 11.35
C GLN A 2 -4.22 -4.49 10.65
N ILE A 3 -3.98 -4.46 9.34
CA ILE A 3 -4.13 -3.27 8.52
C ILE A 3 -5.11 -3.54 7.39
N ILE A 4 -5.71 -2.49 6.86
CA ILE A 4 -6.58 -2.54 5.69
C ILE A 4 -5.79 -2.02 4.50
N VAL A 5 -5.88 -2.71 3.37
CA VAL A 5 -5.31 -2.24 2.10
C VAL A 5 -6.46 -1.96 1.13
N GLU A 6 -6.60 -0.71 0.72
CA GLU A 6 -7.56 -0.27 -0.29
C GLU A 6 -6.88 -0.20 -1.66
N ILE A 7 -7.34 -1.03 -2.59
CA ILE A 7 -6.78 -1.17 -3.93
C ILE A 7 -7.47 -0.20 -4.88
N ILE A 8 -6.72 0.76 -5.42
CA ILE A 8 -7.19 1.82 -6.33
C ILE A 8 -6.83 1.45 -7.78
N PRO A 9 -7.70 1.70 -8.78
CA PRO A 9 -9.03 2.34 -8.69
C PRO A 9 -10.19 1.39 -8.36
N GLY A 10 -9.93 0.10 -8.15
CA GLY A 10 -10.99 -0.90 -7.94
C GLY A 10 -11.81 -0.73 -6.66
N GLY A 11 -11.34 0.05 -5.69
CA GLY A 11 -11.98 0.28 -4.39
C GLY A 11 -12.05 -0.96 -3.49
N LYS A 12 -11.39 -2.07 -3.88
CA LYS A 12 -11.41 -3.33 -3.14
C LYS A 12 -10.59 -3.16 -1.86
N ARG A 13 -11.17 -3.54 -0.72
CA ARG A 13 -10.49 -3.54 0.57
C ARG A 13 -10.15 -4.95 0.98
N ILE A 14 -8.89 -5.18 1.33
CA ILE A 14 -8.42 -6.43 1.90
C ILE A 14 -7.81 -6.16 3.27
N THR A 15 -7.83 -7.19 4.10
CA THR A 15 -7.30 -7.12 5.46
C THR A 15 -6.04 -7.97 5.54
N LEU A 16 -4.96 -7.43 6.08
CA LEU A 16 -3.68 -8.13 6.21
C LEU A 16 -3.20 -8.15 7.65
N ASP A 17 -2.80 -9.35 8.10
CA ASP A 17 -2.10 -9.53 9.37
C ASP A 17 -0.59 -9.28 9.19
N VAL A 18 -0.10 -8.26 9.91
CA VAL A 18 1.29 -7.76 9.83
C VAL A 18 1.85 -7.48 11.23
N ALA A 19 3.16 -7.51 11.37
CA ALA A 19 3.86 -7.05 12.57
C ALA A 19 4.17 -5.55 12.48
N SER A 20 4.30 -4.84 13.61
CA SER A 20 4.74 -3.43 13.61
C SER A 20 6.15 -3.22 13.10
N THR A 21 6.98 -4.24 13.29
CA THR A 21 8.34 -4.33 12.83
C THR A 21 8.46 -4.79 11.37
N ASP A 22 7.34 -5.15 10.71
CA ASP A 22 7.39 -5.50 9.30
C ASP A 22 7.76 -4.28 8.46
N ASN A 23 8.63 -4.50 7.49
CA ASN A 23 8.91 -3.51 6.48
C ASN A 23 7.88 -3.55 5.35
N ILE A 24 7.84 -2.49 4.56
CA ILE A 24 6.92 -2.37 3.44
C ILE A 24 7.14 -3.45 2.37
N SER A 25 8.37 -3.94 2.20
CA SER A 25 8.63 -5.06 1.27
C SER A 25 7.89 -6.34 1.70
N SER A 26 7.86 -6.65 3.00
CA SER A 26 7.10 -7.77 3.57
C SER A 26 5.60 -7.58 3.35
N VAL A 27 5.08 -6.37 3.53
CA VAL A 27 3.66 -6.06 3.26
C VAL A 27 3.34 -6.26 1.78
N LYS A 28 4.20 -5.79 0.86
CA LYS A 28 4.01 -5.99 -0.58
C LYS A 28 4.04 -7.46 -0.98
N ALA A 29 4.89 -8.27 -0.33
CA ALA A 29 4.93 -9.70 -0.53
C ALA A 29 3.59 -10.36 -0.15
N LYS A 30 3.03 -10.03 1.03
CA LYS A 30 1.71 -10.50 1.47
C LYS A 30 0.59 -10.11 0.52
N ILE A 31 0.62 -8.88 0.00
CA ILE A 31 -0.34 -8.41 -1.02
C ILE A 31 -0.22 -9.25 -2.30
N LYS A 32 1.00 -9.53 -2.75
CA LYS A 32 1.23 -10.38 -3.94
C LYS A 32 0.65 -11.78 -3.73
N GLU A 33 0.87 -12.38 -2.57
CA GLU A 33 0.33 -13.71 -2.24
C GLU A 33 -1.21 -13.72 -2.19
N THR A 34 -1.82 -12.62 -1.75
CA THR A 34 -3.28 -12.51 -1.58
C THR A 34 -4.00 -12.13 -2.87
N GLU A 35 -3.49 -11.13 -3.60
CA GLU A 35 -4.16 -10.52 -4.76
C GLU A 35 -3.49 -10.85 -6.09
N GLY A 36 -2.30 -11.47 -6.08
CA GLY A 36 -1.55 -11.79 -7.29
C GLY A 36 -0.86 -10.59 -7.95
N ILE A 37 -0.85 -9.41 -7.31
CA ILE A 37 -0.24 -8.19 -7.88
C ILE A 37 1.30 -8.25 -7.70
N PRO A 38 2.11 -8.17 -8.77
CA PRO A 38 3.57 -8.16 -8.68
C PRO A 38 4.09 -7.01 -7.81
N ILE A 39 5.15 -7.24 -7.03
CA ILE A 39 5.67 -6.25 -6.03
C ILE A 39 6.10 -4.94 -6.71
N GLU A 40 6.68 -5.04 -7.90
CA GLU A 40 7.09 -3.90 -8.73
C GLU A 40 5.91 -3.06 -9.24
N GLN A 41 4.71 -3.64 -9.28
CA GLN A 41 3.47 -2.96 -9.65
C GLN A 41 2.72 -2.39 -8.43
N GLN A 42 3.27 -2.54 -7.23
CA GLN A 42 2.63 -2.08 -6.00
C GLN A 42 3.23 -0.77 -5.51
N ALA A 43 2.45 0.32 -5.58
CA ALA A 43 2.75 1.57 -4.91
C ALA A 43 1.85 1.73 -3.68
N LEU A 44 2.43 1.60 -2.49
CA LEU A 44 1.73 1.74 -1.21
C LEU A 44 1.86 3.16 -0.68
N TYR A 45 0.74 3.71 -0.23
CA TYR A 45 0.66 5.04 0.35
C TYR A 45 0.03 4.96 1.73
N SER A 46 0.65 5.65 2.69
CA SER A 46 -0.01 6.03 3.94
C SER A 46 -0.46 7.47 3.80
N ASP A 47 -1.76 7.73 3.90
CA ASP A 47 -2.37 9.00 3.53
C ASP A 47 -1.96 9.42 2.11
N ASN A 48 -1.03 10.38 2.01
CA ASN A 48 -0.50 10.92 0.77
C ASN A 48 1.02 10.75 0.65
N ARG A 49 1.64 9.92 1.52
CA ARG A 49 3.07 9.61 1.51
C ARG A 49 3.31 8.23 0.89
N LEU A 50 4.11 8.20 -0.17
CA LEU A 50 4.60 6.95 -0.75
C LEU A 50 5.53 6.25 0.24
N LEU A 51 5.31 4.95 0.44
CA LEU A 51 6.10 4.11 1.33
C LEU A 51 7.14 3.31 0.53
N HIS A 52 8.39 3.33 0.98
CA HIS A 52 9.50 2.63 0.35
C HIS A 52 9.75 1.27 0.99
N GLY A 53 10.32 0.33 0.25
CA GLY A 53 10.49 -1.06 0.71
C GLY A 53 11.30 -1.24 2.01
N ALA A 54 12.17 -0.29 2.35
CA ALA A 54 12.97 -0.31 3.58
C ALA A 54 12.29 0.38 4.77
N ASP A 55 11.18 1.10 4.55
CA ASP A 55 10.41 1.70 5.63
C ASP A 55 9.77 0.61 6.51
N ILE A 56 9.66 0.88 7.80
CA ILE A 56 9.03 0.00 8.79
C ILE A 56 7.67 0.59 9.17
N LEU A 57 6.64 -0.25 9.29
CA LEU A 57 5.26 0.20 9.56
C LEU A 57 5.17 1.11 10.81
N GLU A 58 5.82 0.74 11.91
CA GLU A 58 5.82 1.56 13.12
C GLU A 58 6.49 2.93 12.94
N HIS A 59 7.58 3.00 12.16
CA HIS A 59 8.28 4.25 11.87
C HIS A 59 7.50 5.14 10.90
N CYS A 60 6.63 4.55 10.07
CA CYS A 60 5.68 5.28 9.24
C CYS A 60 4.47 5.81 10.00
N GLY A 61 4.31 5.43 11.28
CA GLY A 61 3.15 5.80 12.08
C GLY A 61 1.90 4.95 11.79
N VAL A 62 2.05 3.82 11.09
CA VAL A 62 0.94 2.91 10.77
C VAL A 62 0.53 2.13 12.02
N LYS A 63 -0.76 2.17 12.33
CA LYS A 63 -1.38 1.52 13.49
C LYS A 63 -2.29 0.39 13.08
N ASN A 64 -2.77 -0.33 14.09
CA ASN A 64 -3.82 -1.32 13.89
C ASN A 64 -5.10 -0.64 13.37
N ASP A 65 -5.74 -1.27 12.38
CA ASP A 65 -6.93 -0.80 11.67
C ASP A 65 -6.69 0.37 10.69
N ASP A 66 -5.45 0.83 10.54
CA ASP A 66 -5.13 1.85 9.55
C ASP A 66 -5.33 1.32 8.12
N THR A 67 -5.74 2.23 7.22
CA THR A 67 -5.93 1.92 5.81
C THR A 67 -4.76 2.45 4.97
N LEU A 68 -4.01 1.55 4.35
CA LEU A 68 -3.02 1.86 3.33
C LEU A 68 -3.68 1.84 1.95
N ARG A 69 -3.34 2.81 1.11
CA ARG A 69 -3.80 2.86 -0.29
C ARG A 69 -2.78 2.16 -1.18
N LEU A 70 -3.24 1.17 -1.93
CA LEU A 70 -2.45 0.49 -2.96
C LEU A 70 -2.86 0.99 -4.33
N VAL A 71 -1.96 1.68 -5.02
CA VAL A 71 -2.12 1.98 -6.44
C VAL A 71 -1.43 0.87 -7.24
N LYS A 72 -2.22 0.14 -8.04
CA LYS A 72 -1.70 -0.83 -8.99
C LYS A 72 -1.13 -0.08 -10.20
N LEU A 73 0.18 -0.21 -10.43
CA LEU A 73 0.85 0.34 -11.60
C LEU A 73 0.62 -0.59 -12.79
N GLU A 74 -0.14 -0.13 -13.78
CA GLU A 74 -0.32 -0.86 -15.04
C GLU A 74 0.68 -0.36 -16.08
N GLY A 75 1.74 -1.15 -16.34
CA GLY A 75 2.78 -0.78 -17.31
C GLY A 75 3.55 0.50 -16.94
N LEU A 76 4.33 1.03 -17.89
CA LEU A 76 5.10 2.28 -17.76
C LEU A 76 4.18 3.50 -17.63
N VAL A 77 3.45 3.65 -16.52
CA VAL A 77 2.60 4.81 -16.27
C VAL A 77 3.14 5.61 -15.09
N GLN A 78 3.54 6.83 -15.41
CA GLN A 78 4.10 7.85 -14.53
C GLN A 78 3.19 8.09 -13.31
N VAL A 79 3.76 8.01 -12.11
CA VAL A 79 3.10 8.07 -10.80
C VAL A 79 2.42 9.43 -10.47
N ASN A 80 2.40 10.39 -11.40
CA ASN A 80 1.99 11.76 -11.14
C ASN A 80 0.47 12.04 -11.25
N GLN A 81 -0.35 11.11 -11.73
CA GLN A 81 -1.78 11.41 -11.99
C GLN A 81 -2.74 11.12 -10.82
N TYR A 82 -2.37 10.27 -9.86
CA TYR A 82 -3.30 9.83 -8.80
C TYR A 82 -3.34 10.75 -7.57
N LEU A 83 -2.34 11.60 -7.36
CA LEU A 83 -2.32 12.56 -6.24
C LEU A 83 -3.16 13.82 -6.49
N ALA A 84 -3.61 14.06 -7.72
CA ALA A 84 -4.38 15.24 -8.09
C ALA A 84 -5.91 15.09 -7.88
N SER A 85 -6.41 13.89 -7.56
CA SER A 85 -7.86 13.62 -7.47
C SER A 85 -8.45 13.68 -6.06
N SER A 86 -7.66 14.03 -5.03
CA SER A 86 -8.13 14.11 -3.64
C SER A 86 -8.31 15.54 -3.10
N GLU A 87 -8.35 16.55 -3.97
CA GLU A 87 -8.56 17.96 -3.59
C GLU A 87 -9.94 18.55 -4.02
N GLN A 88 -10.98 17.73 -4.22
CA GLN A 88 -12.34 18.22 -4.45
C GLN A 88 -13.33 17.78 -3.37
#